data_AF-A0A2B7WEC5-F1
#
_entry.id   AF-A0A2B7WEC5-F1
#
_cell.length_a   1.000
_cell.length_b   1.000
_cell.length_c   1.000
_cell.angle_alpha   90.00
_cell.angle_beta   90.00
_cell.angle_gamma   90.00
#
_symmetry.space_group_name_H-M   'P 1'
#
loop_
_entity.id
_entity.type
_entity.pdbx_description
1 polymer ?
#
loop_
_entity_poly.entity_id
_entity_poly.type
_entity_poly.pdbx_seq_one_letter_code
_entity_poly.pdbx_strand_id
1 'polypeptide(L)' 'MKNKLQANQNHYSTEELQMAYIELCVGREAADHLHSYLDEQAEKHVSTAQELFDVLKEIYEDLNKKKKA' A
#
# COMPACT_ATOMS: atom_id res chain seq x y z
N MET A 1 1.72 8.88 -1.55
CA MET A 1 0.38 9.24 -1.02
C MET A 1 0.41 9.68 0.46
N LYS A 2 1.57 9.67 1.14
CA LYS A 2 1.71 10.07 2.56
C LYS A 2 1.13 11.46 2.90
N ASN A 3 1.39 12.46 2.06
CA ASN A 3 0.84 13.81 2.24
C ASN A 3 -0.69 13.87 2.07
N LYS A 4 -1.27 13.01 1.22
CA LYS A 4 -2.73 12.97 1.00
C LYS A 4 -3.46 12.37 2.19
N LEU A 5 -2.91 11.31 2.81
CA LEU A 5 -3.48 10.74 4.02
C LEU A 5 -3.41 11.71 5.20
N GLN A 6 -2.26 12.38 5.37
CA GLN A 6 -2.11 13.40 6.40
C GLN A 6 -3.10 14.56 6.21
N ALA A 7 -3.32 15.01 4.97
CA ALA A 7 -4.28 16.07 4.67
C ALA A 7 -5.75 15.65 4.93
N ASN A 8 -6.04 14.34 4.87
CA ASN A 8 -7.38 13.79 5.04
C ASN A 8 -7.51 12.96 6.34
N GLN A 9 -6.66 13.21 7.34
CA GLN A 9 -6.61 12.41 8.56
C GLN A 9 -7.94 12.44 9.34
N ASN A 10 -8.70 13.53 9.21
CA ASN A 10 -10.04 13.66 9.77
C ASN A 10 -11.09 12.77 9.07
N HIS A 11 -10.85 12.37 7.82
CA HIS A 11 -11.72 11.51 7.01
C HIS A 11 -11.30 10.04 7.04
N TYR A 12 -10.00 9.77 7.23
CA TYR A 12 -9.43 8.43 7.33
C TYR A 12 -8.74 8.28 8.69
N SER A 13 -9.56 8.22 9.74
CA SER A 13 -9.10 8.27 11.13
C SER A 13 -8.62 6.93 11.69
N THR A 14 -8.90 5.81 11.01
CA THR A 14 -8.46 4.46 11.39
C THR A 14 -7.49 3.88 10.36
N GLU A 15 -6.62 2.96 10.77
CA GLU A 15 -5.69 2.27 9.86
C GLU A 15 -6.44 1.59 8.71
N GLU A 16 -7.56 0.93 8.99
CA GLU A 16 -8.41 0.28 7.98
C GLU A 16 -8.88 1.28 6.91
N LEU A 17 -9.35 2.47 7.33
CA LEU A 17 -9.78 3.52 6.41
C LEU A 17 -8.61 4.09 5.60
N GLN A 18 -7.43 4.20 6.22
CA GLN A 18 -6.23 4.68 5.55
C GLN A 18 -5.70 3.66 4.53
N MET A 19 -5.73 2.38 4.85
CA MET A 19 -5.36 1.28 3.96
C MET A 19 -6.33 1.17 2.77
N ALA A 20 -7.64 1.25 3.02
CA ALA A 20 -8.64 1.29 1.96
C ALA A 20 -8.46 2.51 1.02
N TYR A 21 -8.09 3.68 1.58
CA TYR A 21 -7.77 4.85 0.77
C TYR A 21 -6.51 4.64 -0.09
N ILE A 22 -5.49 3.97 0.45
CA ILE A 22 -4.28 3.61 -0.31
C ILE A 22 -4.66 2.70 -1.47
N GLU A 23 -5.40 1.62 -1.23
CA GLU A 23 -5.89 0.69 -2.26
C GLU A 23 -6.63 1.41 -3.40
N LEU A 24 -7.56 2.32 -3.05
CA LEU A 24 -8.30 3.14 -4.02
C LEU A 24 -7.41 4.02 -4.88
N CYS A 25 -6.24 4.41 -4.39
CA CYS A 25 -5.31 5.27 -5.11
C CYS A 25 -4.35 4.49 -6.03
N VAL A 26 -4.27 3.16 -5.90
CA VAL A 26 -3.35 2.34 -6.71
C VAL A 26 -4.04 1.81 -7.97
N GLY A 27 -3.29 1.69 -9.07
CA GLY A 27 -3.80 1.04 -10.27
C GLY A 27 -4.09 -0.44 -10.05
N ARG A 28 -5.02 -1.00 -10.84
CA ARG A 28 -5.53 -2.38 -10.72
C ARG A 28 -4.43 -3.43 -10.48
N GLU A 29 -3.35 -3.40 -11.27
CA GLU A 29 -2.27 -4.38 -11.16
C GLU A 29 -1.58 -4.37 -9.78
N ALA A 30 -1.26 -3.18 -9.26
CA ALA A 30 -0.65 -3.07 -7.94
C ALA A 30 -1.65 -3.30 -6.80
N ALA A 31 -2.95 -3.03 -7.01
CA ALA A 31 -3.99 -3.38 -6.06
C ALA A 31 -4.15 -4.91 -5.91
N ASP A 32 -4.10 -5.66 -7.02
CA ASP A 32 -4.13 -7.12 -7.02
C ASP A 32 -2.91 -7.68 -6.25
N HIS A 33 -1.72 -7.07 -6.42
CA HIS A 33 -0.53 -7.41 -5.65
C HIS A 33 -0.63 -7.07 -4.16
N LEU A 34 -1.29 -5.97 -3.79
CA LEU A 34 -1.48 -5.62 -2.37
C LEU A 34 -2.41 -6.61 -1.66
N HIS A 35 -3.38 -7.18 -2.36
CA HIS A 35 -4.38 -8.06 -1.76
C HIS A 35 -3.76 -9.27 -1.03
N SER A 36 -2.64 -9.80 -1.51
CA SER A 36 -1.92 -10.90 -0.84
C SER A 36 -1.31 -10.51 0.51
N TYR A 37 -1.09 -9.22 0.76
CA TYR A 37 -0.57 -8.71 2.03
C TYR A 37 -1.69 -8.36 3.02
N LEU A 38 -2.93 -8.24 2.55
CA LEU A 38 -4.08 -7.90 3.39
C LEU A 38 -4.76 -9.14 3.99
N ASP A 39 -4.46 -10.33 3.45
CA ASP A 39 -4.92 -11.59 4.03
C ASP A 39 -4.28 -11.78 5.42
N GLU A 40 -5.10 -11.91 6.46
CA GLU A 40 -4.67 -12.12 7.85
C GLU A 40 -3.89 -13.43 8.03
N GLN A 41 -4.05 -14.40 7.12
CA GLN A 41 -3.33 -15.67 7.14
C GLN A 41 -2.01 -15.63 6.36
N ALA A 42 -1.71 -14.51 5.69
CA ALA A 42 -0.47 -14.38 4.94
C ALA A 42 0.74 -14.25 5.87
N GLU A 43 1.85 -14.90 5.50
CA GLU A 43 3.13 -14.81 6.23
C GLU A 43 3.66 -13.37 6.34
N LYS A 44 3.29 -12.51 5.36
CA LYS A 44 3.66 -11.09 5.31
C LYS A 44 2.43 -10.18 5.43
N HIS A 45 1.47 -10.54 6.27
CA HIS A 45 0.31 -9.70 6.53
C HIS A 45 0.74 -8.29 6.98
N VAL A 46 0.06 -7.27 6.44
CA VAL A 46 0.25 -5.86 6.83
C VAL A 46 -1.03 -5.36 7.50
N SER A 47 -0.86 -4.63 8.60
CA SER A 47 -1.98 -4.17 9.42
C SER A 47 -2.02 -2.64 9.55
N THR A 48 -1.05 -1.95 8.93
CA THR A 48 -0.97 -0.48 8.96
C THR A 48 -0.80 0.11 7.57
N ALA A 49 -1.29 1.35 7.41
CA ALA A 49 -1.11 2.14 6.21
C ALA A 49 0.36 2.37 5.87
N GLN A 50 1.23 2.48 6.88
CA GLN A 50 2.67 2.66 6.68
C GLN A 50 3.33 1.38 6.12
N GLU A 51 3.01 0.20 6.64
CA GLU A 51 3.50 -1.07 6.08
C GLU A 51 3.03 -1.27 4.64
N LEU A 52 1.75 -0.99 4.37
CA LEU A 52 1.19 -1.05 3.01
C LEU A 52 1.91 -0.09 2.05
N PHE A 53 2.32 1.10 2.52
CA PHE A 53 3.16 2.01 1.74
C PHE A 53 4.54 1.44 1.43
N ASP A 54 5.16 0.76 2.38
CA ASP A 54 6.50 0.23 2.19
C ASP A 54 6.47 -0.98 1.24
N VAL A 55 5.43 -1.81 1.27
CA VAL A 55 5.16 -2.82 0.22
C VAL A 55 5.01 -2.18 -1.16
N LEU A 56 4.24 -1.08 -1.26
CA LEU A 56 4.10 -0.35 -2.52
C LEU A 56 5.43 0.22 -3.01
N LYS A 57 6.28 0.73 -2.11
CA LYS A 57 7.63 1.16 -2.51
C LYS A 57 8.42 -0.02 -3.05
N GLU A 58 8.41 -1.18 -2.40
CA GLU A 58 9.09 -2.37 -2.92
C GLU A 58 8.61 -2.71 -4.34
N ILE A 59 7.29 -2.76 -4.58
CA ILE A 59 6.71 -3.07 -5.90
C ILE A 59 7.18 -2.07 -6.97
N TYR A 60 7.13 -0.76 -6.67
CA TYR A 60 7.46 0.28 -7.65
C TYR A 60 8.97 0.58 -7.75
N GLU A 61 9.74 0.42 -6.68
CA GLU A 61 11.20 0.60 -6.69
C GLU A 61 11.90 -0.62 -7.32
N ASP A 62 11.34 -1.83 -7.23
CA ASP A 62 11.90 -3.01 -7.88
C ASP A 62 11.74 -2.96 -9.42
N LEU A 63 10.78 -2.18 -9.95
CA LEU A 63 10.72 -1.85 -11.38
C LEU A 63 11.94 -1.04 -11.87
N ASN A 64 12.60 -0.27 -11.00
CA ASN A 64 13.86 0.42 -11.32
C ASN A 64 15.09 -0.49 -11.25
N LYS A 65 14.99 -1.71 -10.69
CA LYS A 65 16.08 -2.70 -10.75
C LYS A 65 16.15 -3.47 -12.07
N LYS A 66 15.18 -3.30 -12.98
CA LYS A 66 15.26 -3.79 -14.38
C LYS A 66 15.93 -2.81 -15.36
N LYS A 67 16.78 -1.89 -14.87
CA LYS A 67 17.84 -1.25 -15.68
C LYS A 67 19.21 -1.87 -15.42
N LYS A 68 19.27 -3.19 -15.25
CA LYS A 68 20.49 -3.99 -15.39
C LYS A 68 20.14 -5.35 -16.03
N ALA A 69 19.99 -5.32 -17.35
CA ALA A 69 20.27 -6.46 -18.23
C ALA A 69 21.19 -5.92 -19.33
#